data_AF-A0A0B5FL82-F1
#
_entry.id   AF-A0A0B5FL82-F1
#
_cell.length_a   1.000
_cell.length_b   1.000
_cell.length_c   1.000
_cell.angle_alpha   90.00
_cell.angle_beta   90.00
_cell.angle_gamma   90.00
#
_symmetry.space_group_name_H-M   'P 1'
#
loop_
_entity.id
_entity.type
_entity.pdbx_description
1 polymer ?
#
loop_
_entity_poly.entity_id
_entity_poly.type
_entity_poly.pdbx_seq_one_letter_code
_entity_poly.pdbx_strand_id
1 'polypeptide(L)'
;MDRKSYILGHFRGKEECALERFNKVVEVVAGDDVAVSLLEKLLDSAERYFGTVCKMEARLKMARFRLEGEELRDLTETLDRNRRMAHEALISNLHIFNRYALKEFGEDMPIGGVFSKNPEAIRDRIAVGDWAGELLCALYVRRKR
;
A
#
# COMPACT_ATOMS: atom_id res chain seq x y z
N MET A 1 -16.54 -4.28 -23.63
CA MET A 1 -16.08 -3.70 -22.35
C MET A 1 -14.59 -3.94 -22.21
N ASP A 2 -13.79 -2.88 -22.14
CA ASP A 2 -12.33 -2.97 -22.05
C ASP A 2 -11.90 -3.34 -20.62
N ARG A 3 -10.95 -4.28 -20.48
CA ARG A 3 -10.46 -4.82 -19.21
C ARG A 3 -9.78 -3.74 -18.36
N LYS A 4 -9.27 -2.67 -18.99
CA LYS A 4 -8.80 -1.44 -18.32
C LYS A 4 -9.90 -0.69 -17.58
N SER A 5 -11.13 -0.73 -18.09
CA SER A 5 -12.29 -0.03 -17.50
C SER A 5 -12.75 -0.67 -16.18
N TYR A 6 -12.44 -1.94 -15.92
CA TYR A 6 -12.88 -2.62 -14.70
C TYR A 6 -11.97 -2.29 -13.50
N ILE A 7 -10.66 -2.25 -13.72
CA ILE A 7 -9.69 -1.87 -12.67
C ILE A 7 -9.80 -0.37 -12.35
N LEU A 8 -10.03 0.48 -13.35
CA LEU A 8 -10.20 1.92 -13.17
C LEU A 8 -11.61 2.32 -12.72
N GLY A 9 -12.62 1.49 -13.00
CA GLY A 9 -14.02 1.77 -12.69
C GLY A 9 -14.40 1.56 -11.23
N HIS A 10 -13.61 0.80 -10.46
CA HIS A 10 -13.87 0.53 -9.05
C HIS A 10 -13.58 1.72 -8.13
N PHE A 11 -12.89 2.75 -8.63
CA PHE A 11 -12.38 3.88 -7.84
C PHE A 11 -12.96 5.24 -8.23
N ARG A 12 -14.02 5.29 -9.07
CA ARG A 12 -14.68 6.55 -9.44
C ARG A 12 -15.72 6.97 -8.38
N GLY A 13 -15.25 7.44 -7.24
CA GLY A 13 -16.03 8.20 -6.25
C GLY A 13 -15.45 9.60 -6.05
N LYS A 14 -16.15 10.48 -5.31
CA LYS A 14 -15.72 11.84 -4.91
C LYS A 14 -14.45 11.89 -4.01
N GLU A 15 -13.75 10.76 -3.86
CA GLU A 15 -12.54 10.63 -3.07
C GLU A 15 -11.32 10.92 -3.94
N GLU A 16 -10.34 11.63 -3.38
CA GLU A 16 -9.05 11.86 -4.03
C GLU A 16 -8.35 10.51 -4.28
N CYS A 17 -7.90 10.24 -5.51
CA CYS A 17 -7.23 8.98 -5.78
C CYS A 17 -5.85 8.92 -5.11
N ALA A 18 -5.37 7.72 -4.76
CA ALA A 18 -4.13 7.55 -4.00
C ALA A 18 -2.92 8.27 -4.61
N LEU A 19 -2.84 8.33 -5.94
CA LEU A 19 -1.76 9.00 -6.65
C LEU A 19 -1.84 10.53 -6.61
N GLU A 20 -3.05 11.11 -6.67
CA GLU A 20 -3.21 12.57 -6.54
C GLU A 20 -2.77 13.03 -5.15
N ARG A 21 -3.18 12.30 -4.10
CA ARG A 21 -2.71 12.56 -2.74
C ARG A 21 -1.21 12.41 -2.60
N PHE A 22 -0.65 11.33 -3.14
CA PHE A 22 0.79 11.09 -3.10
C PHE A 22 1.56 12.25 -3.72
N ASN A 23 1.15 12.75 -4.89
CA ASN A 23 1.82 13.88 -5.55
C ASN A 23 1.78 15.16 -4.71
N LYS A 24 0.62 15.49 -4.11
CA LYS A 24 0.52 16.63 -3.19
C LYS A 24 1.47 16.49 -2.00
N VAL A 25 1.50 15.31 -1.39
CA VAL A 25 2.40 15.04 -0.27
C VAL A 25 3.86 15.17 -0.70
N VAL A 26 4.25 14.66 -1.87
CA VAL A 26 5.60 14.83 -2.42
C VAL A 26 5.97 16.31 -2.57
N GLU A 27 5.06 17.14 -3.09
CA GLU A 27 5.29 18.58 -3.22
C GLU A 27 5.51 19.26 -1.87
N VAL A 28 4.72 18.91 -0.85
CA VAL A 28 4.83 19.48 0.50
C VAL A 28 6.15 19.08 1.16
N VAL A 29 6.59 17.83 1.01
CA VAL A 29 7.77 17.31 1.71
C VAL A 29 9.09 17.46 0.95
N ALA A 30 9.07 17.96 -0.28
CA ALA A 30 10.22 17.96 -1.18
C ALA A 30 11.47 18.68 -0.64
N GLY A 31 11.30 19.62 0.29
CA GLY A 31 12.39 20.37 0.92
C GLY A 31 12.94 19.76 2.21
N ASP A 32 12.42 18.61 2.66
CA ASP A 32 12.80 17.99 3.94
C ASP A 32 13.32 16.57 3.72
N ASP A 33 14.65 16.40 3.86
CA ASP A 33 15.33 15.13 3.64
C ASP A 33 14.84 14.00 4.56
N VAL A 34 14.40 14.33 5.77
CA VAL A 34 13.89 13.34 6.73
C VAL A 34 12.51 12.86 6.26
N ALA A 35 11.63 13.77 5.89
CA ALA A 35 10.31 13.45 5.36
C ALA A 35 10.41 12.61 4.07
N VAL A 36 11.31 12.99 3.15
CA VAL A 36 11.58 12.25 1.91
C VAL A 36 12.05 10.84 2.23
N SER A 37 13.05 10.68 3.13
CA SER A 37 13.54 9.36 3.52
C SER A 37 12.46 8.49 4.19
N LEU A 38 11.57 9.09 4.99
CA LEU A 38 10.45 8.37 5.60
C LEU A 38 9.41 7.94 4.56
N LEU A 39 9.14 8.78 3.56
CA LEU A 39 8.23 8.46 2.45
C LEU A 39 8.78 7.33 1.59
N GLU A 40 10.07 7.35 1.26
CA GLU A 40 10.74 6.26 0.54
C GLU A 40 10.63 4.93 1.31
N LYS A 41 10.90 4.92 2.61
CA LYS A 41 10.74 3.73 3.46
C LYS A 41 9.31 3.21 3.51
N LEU A 42 8.32 4.10 3.39
CA LEU A 42 6.92 3.73 3.29
C LEU A 42 6.61 3.08 1.93
N LEU A 43 7.13 3.63 0.84
CA LEU A 43 6.98 3.02 -0.49
C LEU A 43 7.63 1.63 -0.55
N ASP A 44 8.83 1.48 0.01
CA ASP A 44 9.53 0.19 0.08
C ASP A 44 8.72 -0.88 0.84
N SER A 45 8.09 -0.49 1.97
CA SER A 45 7.25 -1.42 2.74
C SER A 45 5.93 -1.73 2.03
N ALA A 46 5.36 -0.78 1.29
CA ALA A 46 4.20 -1.00 0.43
C ALA A 46 4.53 -2.01 -0.69
N GLU A 47 5.65 -1.82 -1.40
CA GLU A 47 6.11 -2.74 -2.44
C GLU A 47 6.39 -4.13 -1.89
N ARG A 48 7.04 -4.22 -0.72
CA ARG A 48 7.30 -5.49 -0.04
C ARG A 48 5.99 -6.21 0.32
N TYR A 49 5.01 -5.50 0.86
CA TYR A 49 3.70 -6.07 1.17
C TYR A 49 3.00 -6.56 -0.10
N PHE A 50 2.90 -5.72 -1.12
CA PHE A 50 2.28 -6.06 -2.41
C PHE A 50 2.93 -7.30 -3.04
N GLY A 51 4.26 -7.31 -3.13
CA GLY A 51 5.02 -8.45 -3.65
C GLY A 51 4.84 -9.73 -2.82
N THR A 52 4.70 -9.61 -1.49
CA THR A 52 4.42 -10.75 -0.61
C THR A 52 3.04 -11.35 -0.86
N VAL A 53 2.03 -10.50 -1.03
CA VAL A 53 0.66 -10.92 -1.37
C VAL A 53 0.64 -11.62 -2.73
N CYS A 54 1.23 -11.02 -3.77
CA CYS A 54 1.30 -11.64 -5.10
C CYS A 54 2.00 -13.00 -5.07
N LYS A 55 3.12 -13.12 -4.35
CA LYS A 55 3.84 -14.38 -4.18
C LYS A 55 3.01 -15.43 -3.44
N MET A 56 2.31 -15.02 -2.37
CA MET A 56 1.43 -15.90 -1.61
C MET A 56 0.32 -16.45 -2.49
N GLU A 57 -0.44 -15.58 -3.16
CA GLU A 57 -1.55 -15.98 -4.04
C GLU A 57 -1.10 -16.92 -5.15
N ALA A 58 0.01 -16.59 -5.83
CA ALA A 58 0.56 -17.43 -6.88
C ALA A 58 1.00 -18.81 -6.35
N ARG A 59 1.71 -18.84 -5.20
CA ARG A 59 2.21 -20.08 -4.61
C ARG A 59 1.08 -20.97 -4.11
N LEU A 60 0.08 -20.43 -3.43
CA LEU A 60 -1.07 -21.19 -2.97
C LEU A 60 -1.86 -21.78 -4.14
N LYS A 61 -2.07 -20.99 -5.19
CA LYS A 61 -2.75 -21.47 -6.40
C LYS A 61 -2.00 -22.62 -7.07
N MET A 62 -0.67 -22.55 -7.16
CA MET A 62 0.16 -23.61 -7.74
C MET A 62 0.30 -24.83 -6.82
N ALA A 63 0.38 -24.62 -5.50
CA ALA A 63 0.58 -25.69 -4.52
C ALA A 63 -0.60 -26.68 -4.49
N ARG A 64 -1.82 -26.20 -4.73
CA ARG A 64 -3.04 -27.03 -4.80
C ARG A 64 -3.00 -28.13 -5.87
N PHE A 65 -2.08 -28.06 -6.83
CA PHE A 65 -1.90 -29.11 -7.85
C PHE A 65 -0.92 -30.21 -7.42
N ARG A 66 -0.16 -30.03 -6.34
CA ARG A 66 1.00 -30.88 -6.01
C ARG A 66 1.20 -31.20 -4.52
N LEU A 67 0.59 -30.44 -3.62
CA LEU A 67 0.67 -30.63 -2.17
C LEU A 67 -0.72 -30.94 -1.62
N GLU A 68 -0.78 -31.81 -0.62
CA GLU A 68 -2.00 -32.19 0.09
C GLU A 68 -1.78 -32.19 1.60
N GLY A 69 -2.88 -32.21 2.35
CA GLY A 69 -2.86 -32.43 3.81
C GLY A 69 -1.96 -31.44 4.57
N GLU A 70 -0.98 -31.97 5.29
CA GLU A 70 -0.08 -31.25 6.18
C GLU A 70 0.87 -30.30 5.43
N GLU A 71 1.46 -30.74 4.32
CA GLU A 71 2.41 -29.93 3.54
C GLU A 71 1.77 -28.64 2.99
N LEU A 72 0.50 -28.74 2.56
CA LEU A 72 -0.26 -27.58 2.09
C LEU A 72 -0.60 -26.63 3.25
N ARG A 73 -0.87 -27.17 4.44
CA ARG A 73 -1.13 -26.38 5.66
C ARG A 73 0.11 -25.61 6.09
N ASP A 74 1.25 -26.28 6.20
CA ASP A 74 2.53 -25.67 6.61
C ASP A 74 2.98 -24.55 5.66
N LEU A 75 2.80 -24.77 4.36
CA LEU A 75 3.05 -23.75 3.34
C LEU A 75 2.12 -22.55 3.54
N THR A 76 0.83 -22.79 3.75
CA THR A 76 -0.17 -21.73 3.94
C THR A 76 0.16 -20.89 5.17
N GLU A 77 0.44 -21.53 6.31
CA GLU A 77 0.81 -20.84 7.55
C GLU A 77 2.08 -20.00 7.40
N THR A 78 3.09 -20.54 6.72
CA THR A 78 4.33 -19.81 6.46
C THR A 78 4.10 -18.57 5.60
N LEU A 79 3.31 -18.70 4.53
CA LEU A 79 2.97 -17.57 3.64
C LEU A 79 2.13 -16.52 4.37
N ASP A 80 1.16 -16.95 5.18
CA ASP A 80 0.32 -16.04 5.96
C ASP A 80 1.10 -15.27 7.01
N ARG A 81 2.04 -15.93 7.71
CA ARG A 81 2.96 -15.28 8.64
C ARG A 81 3.78 -14.21 7.94
N ASN A 82 4.36 -14.53 6.79
CA ASN A 82 5.15 -13.57 6.00
C ASN A 82 4.31 -12.37 5.54
N ARG A 83 3.08 -12.61 5.07
CA ARG A 83 2.13 -11.55 4.70
C ARG A 83 1.83 -10.64 5.88
N ARG A 84 1.54 -11.22 7.05
CA ARG A 84 1.23 -10.45 8.28
C ARG A 84 2.41 -9.56 8.68
N MET A 85 3.62 -10.11 8.72
CA MET A 85 4.83 -9.34 9.06
C MET A 85 5.08 -8.19 8.08
N ALA A 86 4.91 -8.42 6.77
CA ALA A 86 5.06 -7.35 5.78
C ALA A 86 3.98 -6.27 5.94
N HIS A 87 2.75 -6.66 6.28
CA HIS A 87 1.64 -5.73 6.49
C HIS A 87 1.85 -4.87 7.75
N GLU A 88 2.32 -5.46 8.84
CA GLU A 88 2.64 -4.73 10.07
C GLU A 88 3.76 -3.70 9.84
N ALA A 89 4.77 -4.04 9.03
CA ALA A 89 5.81 -3.09 8.63
C ALA A 89 5.25 -1.93 7.78
N LEU A 90 4.34 -2.22 6.84
CA LEU A 90 3.64 -1.20 6.05
C LEU A 90 2.86 -0.23 6.95
N ILE A 91 2.02 -0.76 7.85
CA ILE A 91 1.21 0.05 8.78
C ILE A 91 2.11 0.90 9.68
N SER A 92 3.18 0.31 10.20
CA SER A 92 4.15 1.02 11.05
C SER A 92 4.77 2.20 10.32
N ASN A 93 5.32 1.99 9.12
CA ASN A 93 5.94 3.06 8.33
C ASN A 93 4.91 4.12 7.92
N LEU A 94 3.66 3.74 7.63
CA LEU A 94 2.59 4.69 7.31
C LEU A 94 2.32 5.62 8.49
N HIS A 95 2.24 5.07 9.70
CA HIS A 95 2.05 5.87 10.91
C HIS A 95 3.26 6.73 11.26
N ILE A 96 4.48 6.23 11.06
CA ILE A 96 5.71 6.99 11.30
C ILE A 96 5.76 8.19 10.36
N PHE A 97 5.58 7.97 9.06
CA PHE A 97 5.57 9.04 8.06
C PHE A 97 4.47 10.06 8.36
N ASN A 98 3.21 9.62 8.51
CA ASN A 98 2.10 10.55 8.73
C ASN A 98 2.25 11.36 10.02
N ARG A 99 2.77 10.75 11.10
CA ARG A 99 2.99 11.47 12.36
C ARG A 99 4.06 12.55 12.20
N TYR A 100 5.16 12.22 11.53
CA TYR A 100 6.22 13.18 11.24
C TYR A 100 5.68 14.31 10.36
N ALA A 101 5.06 13.96 9.23
CA ALA A 101 4.57 14.92 8.26
C ALA A 101 3.49 15.87 8.84
N LEU A 102 2.53 15.36 9.61
CA LEU A 102 1.52 16.21 10.25
C LEU A 102 2.11 17.13 11.32
N LYS A 103 3.20 16.71 11.98
CA LYS A 103 3.88 17.52 12.99
C LYS A 103 4.68 18.67 12.35
N GLU A 104 5.42 18.39 11.29
CA GLU A 104 6.33 19.36 10.68
C GLU A 104 5.62 20.31 9.70
N PHE A 105 4.62 19.82 8.96
CA PHE A 105 3.97 20.61 7.89
C PHE A 105 2.56 21.10 8.25
N GLY A 106 1.96 20.62 9.35
CA GLY A 106 0.70 21.16 9.87
C GLY A 106 -0.41 21.27 8.83
N GLU A 107 -0.84 22.52 8.55
CA GLU A 107 -1.93 22.85 7.63
C GLU A 107 -1.61 22.57 6.15
N ASP A 108 -0.33 22.52 5.77
CA ASP A 108 0.10 22.19 4.41
C ASP A 108 -0.04 20.70 4.10
N MET A 109 -0.12 19.85 5.14
CA MET A 109 -0.31 18.41 5.00
C MET A 109 -1.80 18.06 4.89
N PRO A 110 -2.23 17.26 3.89
CA PRO A 110 -3.61 16.79 3.83
C PRO A 110 -4.03 16.05 5.11
N ILE A 111 -5.29 16.22 5.51
CA ILE A 111 -5.87 15.45 6.63
C ILE A 111 -5.75 13.95 6.31
N GLY A 112 -5.11 13.19 7.20
CA GLY A 112 -4.77 11.78 6.97
C GLY A 112 -3.39 11.54 6.33
N GLY A 113 -2.61 12.59 6.09
CA GLY A 113 -1.28 12.52 5.49
C GLY A 113 -1.31 11.95 4.08
N VAL A 114 -0.45 10.97 3.79
CA VAL A 114 -0.40 10.32 2.46
C VAL A 114 -1.52 9.30 2.23
N PHE A 115 -2.23 8.89 3.29
CA PHE A 115 -3.35 7.96 3.19
C PHE A 115 -4.57 8.68 2.60
N SER A 116 -5.07 8.21 1.45
CA SER A 116 -6.13 8.90 0.67
C SER A 116 -7.55 8.48 1.01
N LYS A 117 -7.71 7.39 1.75
CA LYS A 117 -9.02 6.94 2.22
C LYS A 117 -9.44 7.73 3.46
N ASN A 118 -10.64 7.45 3.99
CA ASN A 118 -11.11 8.03 5.25
C ASN A 118 -10.00 7.91 6.34
N PRO A 119 -9.53 9.01 6.93
CA PRO A 119 -8.49 9.00 7.97
C PRO A 119 -8.80 8.08 9.16
N GLU A 120 -10.06 7.85 9.49
CA GLU A 120 -10.47 6.93 10.55
C GLU A 120 -10.15 5.47 10.21
N ALA A 121 -10.14 5.14 8.91
CA ALA A 121 -9.83 3.81 8.39
C ALA A 121 -8.33 3.50 8.36
N ILE A 122 -7.45 4.42 8.77
CA ILE A 122 -6.00 4.17 8.82
C ILE A 122 -5.62 3.04 9.79
N ARG A 123 -6.52 2.70 10.73
CA ARG A 123 -6.38 1.56 11.66
C ARG A 123 -6.92 0.25 11.09
N ASP A 124 -7.70 0.32 10.01
CA ASP A 124 -8.20 -0.85 9.31
C ASP A 124 -7.09 -1.40 8.40
N ARG A 125 -6.62 -2.61 8.75
CA ARG A 125 -5.59 -3.33 8.01
C ARG A 125 -6.01 -3.52 6.54
N ILE A 126 -7.26 -3.86 6.28
CA ILE A 126 -7.74 -4.10 4.91
C ILE A 126 -7.65 -2.80 4.11
N ALA A 127 -8.13 -1.70 4.68
CA ALA A 127 -8.08 -0.39 4.04
C ALA A 127 -6.64 0.06 3.69
N VAL A 128 -5.67 -0.18 4.58
CA VAL A 128 -4.24 0.12 4.34
C VAL A 128 -3.67 -0.74 3.22
N GLY A 129 -3.94 -2.05 3.22
CA GLY A 129 -3.50 -2.95 2.16
C GLY A 129 -4.05 -2.56 0.79
N ASP A 130 -5.34 -2.23 0.72
CA ASP A 130 -6.00 -1.78 -0.51
C ASP A 130 -5.44 -0.44 -1.01
N TRP A 131 -5.20 0.52 -0.11
CA TRP A 131 -4.59 1.81 -0.45
C TRP A 131 -3.19 1.63 -1.04
N ALA A 132 -2.35 0.77 -0.44
CA ALA A 132 -1.02 0.48 -0.95
C ALA A 132 -1.09 -0.14 -2.36
N GLY A 133 -2.03 -1.07 -2.58
CA GLY A 133 -2.28 -1.65 -3.90
C GLY A 133 -2.71 -0.62 -4.94
N GLU A 134 -3.63 0.27 -4.59
CA GLU A 134 -4.11 1.36 -5.44
C GLU A 134 -2.97 2.30 -5.85
N LEU A 135 -2.18 2.77 -4.87
CA LEU A 135 -1.05 3.66 -5.11
C LEU A 135 -0.02 3.05 -6.06
N LEU A 136 0.45 1.83 -5.77
CA LEU A 136 1.48 1.17 -6.56
C LEU A 136 0.99 0.85 -7.99
N CYS A 137 -0.27 0.44 -8.13
CA CYS A 137 -0.87 0.22 -9.44
C CYS A 137 -0.96 1.54 -10.23
N ALA A 138 -1.36 2.63 -9.61
CA ALA A 138 -1.44 3.94 -10.25
C ALA A 138 -0.05 4.43 -10.69
N LEU A 139 0.97 4.29 -9.84
CA LEU A 139 2.37 4.61 -10.18
C LEU A 139 2.84 3.80 -11.39
N TYR A 140 2.61 2.49 -11.38
CA TYR A 140 3.00 1.62 -12.50
C TYR A 140 2.29 2.00 -13.80
N VAL A 141 0.99 2.27 -13.76
CA VAL A 141 0.18 2.60 -14.95
C VAL A 141 0.58 3.95 -15.56
N ARG A 142 0.94 4.94 -14.74
CA ARG A 142 1.27 6.31 -15.18
C ARG A 142 2.77 6.56 -15.42
N ARG A 143 3.63 5.54 -15.30
CA ARG A 143 5.08 5.68 -15.53
C ARG A 143 5.41 6.24 -16.91
N LYS A 144 6.51 7.00 -17.00
CA LYS A 144 7.09 7.45 -18.27
C LYS A 144 7.48 6.23 -19.12
N ARG A 145 7.28 6.34 -20.44
CA ARG A 145 7.59 5.29 -21.43
C ARG A 145 8.82 5.67 -22.23
#